data_AF-A0A957NF68-F1
#
_entry.id   AF-A0A957NF68-F1
#
_cell.length_a   1.000
_cell.length_b   1.000
_cell.length_c   1.000
_cell.angle_alpha   90.00
_cell.angle_beta   90.00
_cell.angle_gamma   90.00
#
_symmetry.space_group_name_H-M   'P 1'
#
loop_
_entity.id
_entity.type
_entity.pdbx_description
1 polymer ?
#
loop_
_entity_poly.entity_id
_entity_poly.type
_entity_poly.pdbx_seq_one_letter_code
_entity_poly.pdbx_strand_id
1 'polypeptide(L)'
;MGIERDAVRDDVLGLLKQLADDWEYDEPITEATGLLNDMAMESLDLVVFATSLQEHFQQEMAFTEFLTELGQRAETDTTAGEWVDFVYHELQRAGQAAL
;
A
#
# COMPACT_ATOMS: atom_id res chain seq x y z
N MET A 1 9.01 20.73 3.60
CA MET A 1 7.54 20.60 3.48
C MET A 1 7.24 19.18 3.91
N GLY A 2 6.48 19.00 5.00
CA GLY A 2 6.24 17.67 5.56
C GLY A 2 5.34 16.85 4.65
N ILE A 3 5.54 15.55 4.61
CA ILE A 3 4.66 14.62 3.91
C ILE A 3 3.41 14.48 4.77
N GLU A 4 2.22 14.63 4.19
CA GLU A 4 0.95 14.53 4.90
C GLU A 4 0.36 13.12 4.71
N ARG A 5 -0.02 12.46 5.80
CA ARG A 5 -0.61 11.11 5.75
C ARG A 5 -1.87 11.07 4.90
N ASP A 6 -2.70 12.11 4.95
CA ASP A 6 -3.93 12.19 4.14
C ASP A 6 -3.64 12.20 2.64
N ALA A 7 -2.58 12.87 2.21
CA ALA A 7 -2.16 12.85 0.80
C ALA A 7 -1.68 11.44 0.38
N VAL A 8 -0.86 10.80 1.24
CA VAL A 8 -0.43 9.42 1.02
C VAL A 8 -1.63 8.46 0.97
N ARG A 9 -2.62 8.65 1.85
CA ARG A 9 -3.86 7.86 1.86
C ARG A 9 -4.57 7.98 0.52
N ASP A 10 -4.80 9.20 0.06
CA ASP A 10 -5.57 9.44 -1.16
C ASP A 10 -4.86 8.83 -2.39
N ASP A 11 -3.53 8.91 -2.43
CA ASP A 11 -2.70 8.28 -3.47
C ASP A 11 -2.76 6.73 -3.42
N VAL A 12 -2.56 6.14 -2.24
CA VAL A 12 -2.62 4.67 -2.04
C VAL A 12 -4.01 4.13 -2.41
N LEU A 13 -5.08 4.75 -1.90
CA LEU A 13 -6.44 4.35 -2.23
C LEU A 13 -6.76 4.59 -3.71
N GLY A 14 -6.19 5.63 -4.32
CA GLY A 14 -6.29 5.89 -5.75
C GLY A 14 -5.67 4.78 -6.60
N LEU A 15 -4.47 4.33 -6.24
CA LEU A 15 -3.77 3.23 -6.90
C LEU A 15 -4.51 1.89 -6.71
N LEU A 16 -5.00 1.61 -5.50
CA LEU A 16 -5.84 0.44 -5.25
C LEU A 16 -7.09 0.44 -6.14
N LYS A 17 -7.75 1.59 -6.28
CA LYS A 17 -8.92 1.72 -7.16
C LYS A 17 -8.57 1.48 -8.63
N GLN A 18 -7.41 1.94 -9.09
CA GLN A 18 -6.97 1.69 -10.47
C GLN A 18 -6.74 0.20 -10.73
N LEU A 19 -6.08 -0.50 -9.80
CA LEU A 19 -5.89 -1.95 -9.90
C LEU A 19 -7.22 -2.71 -9.78
N ALA A 20 -8.14 -2.22 -8.95
CA ALA A 20 -9.46 -2.81 -8.74
C ALA A 20 -10.38 -2.63 -9.96
N ASP A 21 -10.26 -1.52 -10.69
CA ASP A 21 -11.00 -1.27 -11.94
C ASP A 21 -10.62 -2.30 -13.02
N ASP A 22 -9.34 -2.67 -13.10
CA ASP A 22 -8.86 -3.76 -13.98
C ASP A 22 -9.48 -5.13 -13.63
N TRP A 23 -10.00 -5.29 -12.40
CA TRP A 23 -10.63 -6.52 -11.90
C TRP A 23 -12.16 -6.43 -11.78
N GLU A 24 -12.78 -5.36 -12.29
CA GLU A 24 -14.23 -5.11 -12.18
C GLU A 24 -14.75 -5.08 -10.73
N TYR A 25 -13.94 -4.60 -9.78
CA TYR A 25 -14.33 -4.45 -8.38
C TYR A 25 -15.04 -3.10 -8.15
N ASP A 26 -16.35 -3.15 -7.89
CA ASP A 26 -17.23 -1.96 -7.76
C ASP A 26 -17.44 -1.47 -6.31
N GLU A 27 -16.87 -2.15 -5.31
CA GLU A 27 -17.08 -1.78 -3.91
C GLU A 27 -16.17 -0.62 -3.46
N PRO A 28 -16.62 0.20 -2.50
CA PRO A 28 -15.85 1.34 -2.02
C PRO A 28 -14.60 0.89 -1.24
N ILE A 29 -13.42 1.15 -1.81
CA ILE A 29 -12.14 0.93 -1.12
C ILE A 29 -11.90 2.03 -0.08
N THR A 30 -11.73 1.62 1.18
CA THR A 30 -11.46 2.47 2.33
C THR A 30 -10.23 1.96 3.10
N GLU A 31 -9.75 2.71 4.08
CA GLU A 31 -8.62 2.27 4.93
C GLU A 31 -8.90 0.96 5.69
N ALA A 32 -10.18 0.63 5.93
CA ALA A 32 -10.56 -0.61 6.60
C ALA A 32 -10.69 -1.81 5.65
N THR A 33 -10.61 -1.59 4.34
CA THR A 33 -10.76 -2.66 3.33
C THR A 33 -9.54 -3.57 3.36
N GLY A 34 -9.78 -4.88 3.52
CA GLY A 34 -8.78 -5.94 3.46
C GLY A 34 -8.40 -6.27 2.01
N LEU A 35 -7.12 -6.24 1.69
CA LEU A 35 -6.62 -6.48 0.34
C LEU A 35 -6.78 -7.97 -0.04
N LEU A 36 -6.55 -8.89 0.89
CA LEU A 36 -6.62 -10.33 0.61
C LEU A 36 -8.02 -10.89 0.86
N ASN A 37 -8.71 -10.44 1.92
CA ASN A 37 -10.04 -10.96 2.23
C ASN A 37 -11.16 -10.27 1.47
N ASP A 38 -11.17 -8.93 1.38
CA ASP A 38 -12.27 -8.19 0.74
C ASP A 38 -12.03 -8.05 -0.76
N MET A 39 -10.83 -7.62 -1.17
CA MET A 39 -10.47 -7.46 -2.58
C MET A 39 -10.01 -8.76 -3.25
N ALA A 40 -9.87 -9.86 -2.49
CA ALA A 40 -9.41 -11.16 -2.98
C ALA A 40 -8.07 -11.11 -3.74
N MET A 41 -7.19 -10.14 -3.41
CA MET A 41 -5.87 -10.01 -4.05
C MET A 41 -5.02 -11.24 -3.74
N GLU A 42 -4.28 -11.73 -4.72
CA GLU A 42 -3.27 -12.76 -4.49
C GLU A 42 -1.94 -12.13 -4.03
N SER A 43 -1.03 -12.97 -3.53
CA SER A 43 0.31 -12.51 -3.14
C SER A 43 1.07 -11.83 -4.29
N LEU A 44 0.79 -12.21 -5.54
CA LEU A 44 1.37 -11.58 -6.73
C LEU A 44 0.84 -10.15 -6.91
N ASP A 45 -0.45 -9.92 -6.67
CA ASP A 45 -1.08 -8.62 -6.79
C ASP A 45 -0.54 -7.63 -5.76
N LEU A 46 -0.19 -8.11 -4.56
CA LEU A 46 0.49 -7.29 -3.55
C LEU A 46 1.88 -6.84 -4.02
N VAL A 47 2.62 -7.69 -4.74
CA VAL A 47 3.92 -7.33 -5.31
C VAL A 47 3.76 -6.29 -6.43
N VAL A 48 2.73 -6.43 -7.27
CA VAL A 48 2.39 -5.43 -8.29
C VAL A 48 2.03 -4.11 -7.64
N PHE A 49 1.15 -4.12 -6.64
CA PHE A 49 0.74 -2.93 -5.91
C PHE A 49 1.91 -2.21 -5.23
N ALA A 50 2.80 -2.96 -4.56
CA ALA A 50 4.04 -2.42 -4.01
C ALA A 50 4.92 -1.75 -5.07
N THR A 51 5.04 -2.36 -6.24
CA THR A 51 5.82 -1.79 -7.36
C THR A 51 5.19 -0.49 -7.85
N SER A 52 3.88 -0.45 -8.06
CA SER A 52 3.16 0.76 -8.46
C SER A 52 3.31 1.90 -7.45
N LEU A 53 3.35 1.60 -6.16
CA LEU A 53 3.60 2.60 -5.11
C LEU A 53 5.01 3.20 -5.21
N GLN A 54 6.04 2.36 -5.39
CA GLN A 54 7.41 2.87 -5.55
C GLN A 54 7.55 3.74 -6.80
N GLU A 55 6.90 3.34 -7.90
CA GLU A 55 6.87 4.13 -9.13
C GLU A 55 6.12 5.45 -8.94
N HIS A 56 4.96 5.44 -8.28
CA HIS A 56 4.18 6.66 -8.03
C HIS A 56 4.94 7.67 -7.16
N PHE A 57 5.54 7.21 -6.07
CA PHE A 57 6.27 8.08 -5.14
C PHE A 57 7.74 8.31 -5.52
N GLN A 58 8.24 7.65 -6.57
CA GLN A 58 9.64 7.70 -7.01
C GLN A 58 10.63 7.41 -5.87
N GLN A 59 10.26 6.48 -4.99
CA GLN A 59 11.00 6.16 -3.77
C GLN A 59 11.13 4.65 -3.62
N GLU A 60 12.36 4.17 -3.43
CA GLU A 60 12.58 2.78 -3.02
C GLU A 60 12.12 2.60 -1.57
N MET A 61 11.28 1.60 -1.33
CA MET A 61 10.70 1.29 -0.03
C MET A 61 10.96 -0.18 0.30
N ALA A 62 11.08 -0.49 1.59
CA ALA A 62 11.34 -1.84 2.09
C ALA A 62 10.12 -2.80 2.00
N PHE A 63 9.48 -2.86 0.82
CA PHE A 63 8.30 -3.70 0.61
C PHE A 63 8.61 -5.20 0.69
N THR A 64 9.85 -5.61 0.39
CA THR A 64 10.26 -7.01 0.50
C THR A 64 10.17 -7.47 1.96
N GLU A 65 10.68 -6.67 2.89
CA GLU A 65 10.59 -6.92 4.32
C GLU A 65 9.12 -6.89 4.78
N PHE A 66 8.36 -5.87 4.38
CA PHE A 66 6.94 -5.75 4.74
C PHE A 66 6.11 -6.96 4.29
N LEU A 67 6.23 -7.39 3.03
CA LEU A 67 5.53 -8.56 2.50
C LEU A 67 5.99 -9.86 3.16
N THR A 68 7.27 -9.97 3.49
CA THR A 68 7.81 -11.12 4.24
C THR A 68 7.21 -11.18 5.65
N GLU A 69 7.08 -10.05 6.33
CA GLU A 69 6.41 -9.96 7.63
C GLU A 69 4.93 -10.33 7.53
N LEU A 70 4.20 -9.80 6.53
CA LEU A 70 2.81 -10.15 6.27
C LEU A 70 2.63 -11.66 6.05
N GLY A 71 3.49 -12.29 5.25
CA GLY A 71 3.45 -13.74 5.02
C GLY A 71 3.77 -14.60 6.25
N GLN A 72 4.37 -14.03 7.30
CA GLN A 72 4.65 -14.71 8.58
C GLN A 72 3.55 -14.53 9.62
N ARG A 73 2.63 -13.59 9.43
CA ARG A 73 1.51 -13.36 10.35
C ARG A 73 0.52 -14.52 10.27
N ALA A 74 -0.12 -14.81 11.41
CA ALA A 74 -1.21 -15.78 11.46
C ALA A 74 -2.47 -15.28 10.73
N GLU A 75 -2.64 -13.95 10.69
CA GLU A 75 -3.61 -13.25 9.86
C GLU A 75 -2.85 -12.77 8.62
N THR A 76 -3.09 -13.43 7.49
CA THR A 76 -2.43 -13.11 6.23
C THR A 76 -2.96 -11.81 5.64
N ASP A 77 -4.18 -11.40 6.01
CA ASP A 77 -4.84 -10.23 5.46
C ASP A 77 -4.19 -8.93 5.93
N THR A 78 -4.25 -7.94 5.05
CA THR A 78 -3.70 -6.61 5.31
C THR A 78 -4.69 -5.58 4.82
N THR A 79 -4.84 -4.50 5.57
CA THR A 79 -5.78 -3.43 5.22
C THR A 79 -5.12 -2.34 4.41
N ALA A 80 -5.90 -1.62 3.60
CA ALA A 80 -5.39 -0.46 2.88
C ALA A 80 -4.77 0.58 3.83
N GLY A 81 -5.32 0.74 5.05
CA GLY A 81 -4.78 1.61 6.09
C GLY A 81 -3.37 1.21 6.55
N GLU A 82 -3.07 -0.08 6.69
CA GLU A 82 -1.71 -0.54 7.01
C GLU A 82 -0.71 -0.18 5.92
N TRP A 83 -1.11 -0.26 4.65
CA TRP A 83 -0.27 0.16 3.52
C TRP A 83 -0.05 1.67 3.52
N VAL A 84 -1.08 2.47 3.81
CA VAL A 84 -0.96 3.93 3.99
C VAL A 84 0.06 4.25 5.06
N ASP A 85 -0.05 3.62 6.23
CA ASP A 85 0.86 3.87 7.35
C ASP A 85 2.30 3.47 6.99
N PHE A 86 2.48 2.30 6.37
CA PHE A 86 3.78 1.83 5.91
C PHE A 86 4.44 2.83 4.95
N VAL A 87 3.74 3.23 3.89
CA VAL A 87 4.24 4.15 2.87
C VAL A 87 4.54 5.52 3.50
N TYR A 88 3.64 6.02 4.35
CA TYR A 88 3.85 7.28 5.06
C TYR A 88 5.13 7.25 5.91
N HIS A 89 5.37 6.16 6.64
CA HIS A 89 6.58 6.00 7.43
C HIS A 89 7.86 5.93 6.58
N GLU A 90 7.84 5.17 5.48
CA GLU A 90 8.99 5.07 4.57
C GLU A 90 9.31 6.42 3.93
N LEU A 91 8.30 7.15 3.47
CA LEU A 91 8.45 8.49 2.90
C LEU A 91 9.00 9.49 3.93
N GLN A 92 8.54 9.44 5.17
CA GLN A 92 9.09 10.29 6.24
C GLN A 92 10.55 9.94 6.54
N ARG A 93 10.92 8.66 6.55
CA ARG A 93 12.32 8.22 6.75
C ARG A 93 13.21 8.67 5.61
N ALA A 94 12.76 8.54 4.37
CA ALA A 94 13.47 9.02 3.18
C ALA A 94 13.67 10.54 3.22
N GLY A 95 12.62 11.29 3.56
CA GLY A 95 12.69 12.75 3.71
C GLY A 95 13.61 13.21 4.84
N GLN A 96 13.76 12.41 5.90
CA GLN A 96 14.68 12.68 7.01
C GLN A 96 16.14 12.28 6.70
N ALA A 97 16.35 11.23 5.90
CA ALA A 97 17.68 10.77 5.50
C ALA A 97 18.35 11.70 4.46
N ALA A 98 17.57 12.54 3.78
CA ALA A 98 18.04 13.52 2.81
C ALA A 98 18.53 14.85 3.44
N LEU A 99 18.65 14.94 4.78
CA LEU A 99 19.14 16.09 5.54
C LEU A 99 20.52 15.82 6.15
#